data_AF-A0A7T1MJK9-F1
#
_entry.id   AF-A0A7T1MJK9-F1
#
_cell.length_a   1.000
_cell.length_b   1.000
_cell.length_c   1.000
_cell.angle_alpha   90.00
_cell.angle_beta   90.00
_cell.angle_gamma   90.00
#
_symmetry.space_group_name_H-M   'P 1'
#
loop_
_entity.id
_entity.type
_entity.pdbx_description
1 polymer ?
#
loop_
_entity_poly.entity_id
_entity_poly.type
_entity_poly.pdbx_seq_one_letter_code
_entity_poly.pdbx_strand_id
1 'polypeptide(L)' 'MDAVYVATNTAHYASWFDLPPLPSGYGWQLHFNTGDNQSPNLTQAIAYANHGILVGERSVVIFSASPLET' A
#
# COMPACT_ATOMS: atom_id res chain seq x y z
N MET A 1 -4.75 13.48 9.01
CA MET A 1 -4.51 12.24 9.78
C MET A 1 -3.09 11.81 9.47
N ASP A 2 -2.34 11.38 10.48
CA ASP A 2 -1.01 10.81 10.27
C ASP A 2 -1.12 9.30 10.52
N ALA A 3 -1.23 8.53 9.44
CA ALA A 3 -1.39 7.08 9.49
C ALA A 3 -0.56 6.42 8.39
N VAL A 4 0.11 5.34 8.78
CA VAL A 4 0.92 4.52 7.90
C VAL A 4 0.45 3.08 8.03
N TYR A 5 0.35 2.39 6.89
CA TYR A 5 0.09 0.96 6.86
C TYR A 5 1.29 0.25 6.24
N VAL A 6 1.81 -0.75 6.95
CA VAL A 6 2.92 -1.59 6.50
C VAL A 6 2.45 -3.03 6.51
N ALA A 7 2.55 -3.70 5.36
CA ALA A 7 2.30 -5.13 5.25
C ALA A 7 3.54 -5.84 4.73
N THR A 8 3.97 -6.85 5.47
CA THR A 8 5.13 -7.68 5.13
C THR A 8 4.64 -9.10 4.89
N ASN A 9 4.80 -9.58 3.66
CA ASN A 9 4.53 -10.97 3.32
C ASN A 9 5.83 -11.76 3.38
N THR A 10 6.00 -12.58 4.42
CA THR A 10 7.16 -13.46 4.59
C THR A 10 6.95 -14.83 3.95
N ALA A 11 5.77 -15.11 3.39
CA ALA A 11 5.49 -16.38 2.72
C ALA A 11 6.25 -16.48 1.39
N HIS A 12 6.33 -17.71 0.87
CA HIS A 12 6.92 -18.02 -0.43
C HIS A 12 5.91 -17.90 -1.59
N TYR A 13 4.71 -17.39 -1.31
CA TYR A 13 3.65 -17.11 -2.28
C TYR A 13 3.03 -15.75 -2.01
N ALA A 14 2.47 -15.11 -3.04
CA ALA A 14 1.75 -13.86 -2.91
C ALA A 14 0.48 -14.02 -2.07
N SER A 15 0.22 -13.07 -1.17
CA SER A 15 -0.91 -13.12 -0.22
C SER A 15 -1.72 -11.83 -0.28
N TRP A 16 -3.05 -11.96 -0.17
CA TRP A 16 -3.95 -10.82 -0.13
C TRP A 16 -4.01 -10.21 1.27
N PHE A 17 -3.90 -8.89 1.35
CA PHE A 17 -4.04 -8.13 2.58
C PHE A 17 -5.13 -7.08 2.39
N ASP A 18 -6.12 -7.08 3.29
CA ASP A 18 -7.12 -6.03 3.33
C ASP A 18 -6.52 -4.76 3.95
N LEU A 19 -6.80 -3.62 3.31
CA LEU A 19 -6.44 -2.32 3.83
C LEU A 19 -7.49 -1.88 4.85
N PRO A 20 -7.07 -1.40 6.04
CA PRO A 20 -8.02 -0.90 7.01
C PRO A 20 -8.75 0.34 6.47
N PRO A 21 -10.02 0.54 6.85
CA PRO A 21 -10.78 1.70 6.42
C PRO A 21 -10.17 2.99 6.97
N LEU A 22 -10.21 4.05 6.17
CA LEU A 22 -9.82 5.40 6.58
C LEU A 22 -11.05 6.28 6.85
N PRO A 23 -10.91 7.35 7.65
CA PRO A 23 -11.96 8.37 7.80
C PRO A 23 -12.34 9.01 6.45
N SER A 24 -13.57 9.53 6.37
CA SER A 24 -14.05 10.26 5.20
C SER A 24 -13.10 11.40 4.81
N GLY A 25 -12.83 11.54 3.50
CA GLY A 25 -11.91 12.55 2.96
C GLY A 25 -10.44 12.14 2.93
N TYR A 26 -10.11 10.91 3.33
CA TYR A 26 -8.75 10.36 3.24
C TYR A 26 -8.69 9.13 2.34
N GLY A 27 -7.53 8.94 1.71
CA GLY A 27 -7.22 7.77 0.88
C GLY A 27 -5.82 7.24 1.18
N TRP A 28 -5.59 5.98 0.82
CA TRP A 28 -4.25 5.40 0.89
C TRP A 28 -3.41 5.85 -0.30
N GLN A 29 -2.15 6.19 -0.06
CA GLN A 29 -1.14 6.40 -1.08
C GLN A 29 -0.05 5.34 -0.95
N LEU A 30 0.24 4.64 -2.04
CA LEU A 30 1.31 3.64 -2.09
C LEU A 30 2.65 4.32 -2.34
N HIS A 31 3.65 4.01 -1.51
CA HIS A 31 5.02 4.52 -1.63
C HIS A 31 6.02 3.44 -2.03
N PHE A 32 5.92 2.28 -1.39
CA PHE A 32 6.83 1.17 -1.62
C PHE A 32 6.04 -0.10 -1.88
N ASN A 33 6.49 -0.87 -2.87
CA ASN A 33 6.01 -2.21 -3.14
C ASN A 33 7.18 -3.06 -3.63
N THR A 34 7.92 -3.68 -2.71
CA THR A 34 9.12 -4.45 -3.09
C THR A 34 8.80 -5.75 -3.83
N GLY A 35 7.53 -6.12 -3.97
CA GLY A 35 7.09 -7.22 -4.83
C GLY A 35 6.95 -6.81 -6.30
N ASP A 36 6.96 -5.50 -6.60
CA ASP A 36 7.04 -5.00 -7.96
C ASP A 36 8.51 -4.97 -8.42
N ASN A 37 8.88 -5.89 -9.31
CA ASN A 37 10.24 -6.00 -9.84
C ASN A 37 10.62 -4.85 -10.79
N GLN A 38 9.64 -4.11 -11.33
CA GLN A 38 9.89 -2.99 -12.24
C GLN A 38 10.06 -1.68 -11.49
N SER A 39 9.29 -1.47 -10.42
CA SER A 39 9.25 -0.18 -9.72
C SER A 39 8.99 -0.36 -8.22
N PRO A 40 9.96 -0.93 -7.46
CA PRO A 40 9.77 -1.24 -6.05
C PRO A 40 9.69 -0.01 -5.14
N ASN A 41 10.29 1.10 -5.59
CA ASN A 41 10.22 2.42 -4.97
C ASN A 41 9.53 3.36 -5.96
N LEU A 42 8.34 3.83 -5.61
CA LEU A 42 7.61 4.77 -6.44
C LEU A 42 8.17 6.18 -6.19
N THR A 43 8.78 6.78 -7.21
CA THR A 43 9.30 8.15 -7.15
C THR A 43 8.21 9.18 -6.85
N GLN A 44 6.95 8.84 -7.13
CA GLN A 44 5.77 9.59 -6.73
C GLN A 44 4.75 8.64 -6.12
N ALA A 45 4.22 9.01 -4.95
CA ALA A 45 3.19 8.23 -4.29
C ALA A 45 1.92 8.19 -5.15
N ILE A 46 1.33 7.00 -5.29
CA ILE A 46 0.17 6.77 -6.15
C ILE A 46 -1.08 6.61 -5.27
N ALA A 47 -2.13 7.36 -5.59
CA ALA A 47 -3.43 7.19 -4.93
C ALA A 47 -3.95 5.76 -5.16
N TYR A 48 -4.30 5.08 -4.07
CA TYR A 48 -4.72 3.69 -4.06
C TYR A 48 -6.18 3.58 -3.67
N ALA A 49 -7.01 3.16 -4.63
CA ALA A 49 -8.46 3.13 -4.47
C ALA A 49 -9.01 1.76 -4.02
N ASN A 50 -8.20 0.70 -4.03
CA ASN A 50 -8.68 -0.63 -3.67
C ASN A 50 -8.74 -0.81 -2.15
N HIS A 51 -9.63 -1.70 -1.71
CA HIS A 51 -9.80 -2.07 -0.30
C HIS A 51 -8.76 -3.08 0.21
N GLY A 52 -7.86 -3.54 -0.66
CA GLY A 52 -6.84 -4.53 -0.34
C GLY A 52 -5.82 -4.62 -1.47
N ILE A 53 -4.72 -5.31 -1.21
CA ILE A 53 -3.59 -5.45 -2.13
C ILE A 53 -3.04 -6.87 -2.07
N LEU A 54 -2.66 -7.40 -3.24
CA LEU A 54 -1.89 -8.63 -3.34
C LEU A 54 -0.41 -8.30 -3.12
N VAL A 55 0.15 -8.72 -1.99
CA VAL A 55 1.56 -8.51 -1.63
C VAL A 55 2.37 -9.71 -2.09
N GLY A 56 3.40 -9.49 -2.91
CA GLY A 56 4.26 -10.54 -3.45
C GLY A 56 4.95 -11.36 -2.36
N GLU A 57 5.43 -12.55 -2.70
CA GLU A 57 6.23 -13.37 -1.78
C GLU A 57 7.47 -12.62 -1.29
N ARG A 58 7.84 -12.83 -0.01
CA ARG A 58 9.04 -12.24 0.61
C ARG A 58 9.18 -10.73 0.37
N SER A 59 8.07 -10.00 0.41
CA SER A 59 8.04 -8.58 0.04
C SER A 59 7.33 -7.72 1.10
N VAL A 60 7.48 -6.41 0.98
CA VAL A 60 6.86 -5.41 1.84
C VAL A 60 6.19 -4.32 1.00
N VAL A 61 5.03 -3.85 1.47
CA VAL A 61 4.36 -2.65 0.96
C VAL A 61 4.21 -1.62 2.07
N ILE A 62 4.30 -0.34 1.69
CA ILE A 62 4.12 0.79 2.61
C ILE A 62 3.15 1.79 2.00
N PHE A 63 2.14 2.15 2.78
CA PHE A 63 1.17 3.18 2.46
C PHE A 63 1.16 4.29 3.50
N SER A 64 0.81 5.50 3.08
CA SER A 64 0.42 6.58 3.99
C SER A 64 -1.01 7.03 3.69
N ALA A 65 -1.73 7.46 4.71
CA ALA A 65 -3.00 8.14 4.51
C ALA A 65 -2.76 9.59 4.10
N SER A 66 -3.39 10.04 3.01
CA SER A 66 -3.41 11.45 2.59
C SER A 66 -4.84 11.94 2.45
N PRO A 67 -5.09 13.26 2.57
CA PRO A 67 -6.35 13.83 2.10
C PRO A 67 -6.58 13.46 0.63
N LEU A 68 -7.83 13.19 0.26
CA LEU A 68 -8.23 13.09 -1.14
C LEU A 68 -8.30 14.52 -1.70
N GLU A 69 -7.56 14.81 -2.77
CA GLU A 69 -7.75 16.06 -3.50
C GLU A 69 -9.13 16.02 -4.18
N THR A 70 -9.98 17.00 -3.88
CA THR A 70 -11.30 17.23 -4.52
C THR A 70 -11.17 17.93 -5.85
#